data_AF-A0A1E4TSD0-F1
#
_entry.id   AF-A0A1E4TSD0-F1
#
_cell.length_a   1.000
_cell.length_b   1.000
_cell.length_c   1.000
_cell.angle_alpha   90.00
_cell.angle_beta   90.00
_cell.angle_gamma   90.00
#
_symmetry.space_group_name_H-M   'P 1'
#
loop_
_entity.id
_entity.type
_entity.pdbx_description
1 polymer ?
#
loop_
_entity_poly.entity_id
_entity_poly.type
_entity_poly.pdbx_seq_one_letter_code
_entity_poly.pdbx_strand_id
1 'polypeptide(L)'
;MTVEPNCSVQVGLLLLSPLDCFYCDLVPSNENRSSLITSLINAYNLHKLPNVQLINYRKCNKQDLVKFHDKSFVDFLMKERKYIDDELDHEKFKSLMELAKFSKKLTNSKTSAVDGEEEEKEEEDNEEEEEENSDYSFDEDQNESAAENLDKLKELGLIYDCSIFPYMNKYVEIIGGSTLSACDWLIRKYKLERIKSRIISINWFGGRHHAQKTKASGFCYINDIVLGILRLRSVFDKIIWCIQCF
;
A
#
# COMPACT_ATOMS: atom_id res chain seq x y z
N MET A 1 22.76 39.24 -17.97
CA MET A 1 22.40 38.03 -17.21
C MET A 1 20.91 38.05 -16.98
N THR A 2 20.16 37.35 -17.82
CA THR A 2 18.71 37.21 -17.66
C THR A 2 18.46 36.32 -16.44
N VAL A 3 17.88 36.89 -15.39
CA VAL A 3 17.39 36.14 -14.23
C VAL A 3 16.33 35.17 -14.76
N GLU A 4 16.60 33.87 -14.71
CA GLU A 4 15.60 32.86 -15.06
C GLU A 4 14.33 33.09 -14.22
N PRO A 5 13.13 32.95 -14.80
CA PRO A 5 11.89 33.14 -14.05
C PRO A 5 11.87 32.18 -12.86
N ASN A 6 11.56 32.69 -11.67
CA ASN A 6 11.47 31.92 -10.42
C ASN A 6 10.78 30.56 -10.66
N CYS A 7 11.57 29.49 -10.78
CA CYS A 7 11.06 28.15 -11.01
C CYS A 7 10.28 27.72 -9.76
N SER A 8 8.95 27.69 -9.88
CA SER A 8 8.04 27.39 -8.78
C SER A 8 8.21 25.94 -8.31
N VAL A 9 8.12 25.67 -7.02
CA VAL A 9 8.24 24.30 -6.49
C VAL A 9 6.84 23.74 -6.27
N GLN A 10 6.51 22.62 -6.90
CA GLN A 10 5.28 21.88 -6.62
C GLN A 10 5.63 20.58 -5.88
N VAL A 11 4.94 20.33 -4.77
CA VAL A 11 5.16 19.16 -3.92
C VAL A 11 3.93 18.27 -3.95
N GLY A 12 4.11 17.02 -4.32
CA GLY A 12 3.13 15.96 -4.13
C GLY A 12 3.40 15.28 -2.81
N LEU A 13 2.44 15.31 -1.90
CA LEU A 13 2.57 14.68 -0.58
C LEU A 13 1.64 13.46 -0.50
N LEU A 14 2.22 12.29 -0.26
CA LEU A 14 1.44 11.09 0.01
C LEU A 14 1.05 11.05 1.47
N LEU A 15 -0.24 10.84 1.74
CA LEU A 15 -0.81 10.72 3.08
C LEU A 15 -1.71 9.49 3.11
N LEU A 16 -1.36 8.51 3.94
CA LEU A 16 -2.16 7.29 4.07
C LEU A 16 -3.47 7.57 4.81
N SER A 17 -4.50 6.79 4.48
CA SER A 17 -5.72 6.76 5.26
C SER A 17 -5.46 6.23 6.68
N PRO A 18 -6.31 6.54 7.68
CA PRO A 18 -6.17 5.98 9.03
C PRO A 18 -6.12 4.45 9.06
N LEU A 19 -6.93 3.79 8.21
CA LEU A 19 -6.94 2.34 8.08
C LEU A 19 -5.63 1.80 7.46
N ASP A 20 -5.10 2.47 6.43
CA ASP A 20 -3.84 2.04 5.82
C ASP A 20 -2.63 2.34 6.72
N CYS A 21 -2.70 3.39 7.55
CA CYS A 21 -1.73 3.60 8.63
C CYS A 21 -1.77 2.43 9.63
N PHE A 22 -2.96 1.99 10.04
CA PHE A 22 -3.11 0.85 10.94
C PHE A 22 -2.42 -0.40 10.38
N TYR A 23 -2.68 -0.77 9.13
CA TYR A 23 -1.98 -1.93 8.52
C TYR A 23 -0.46 -1.75 8.46
N CYS A 24 0.03 -0.53 8.18
CA CYS A 24 1.46 -0.27 8.14
C CYS A 24 2.13 -0.27 9.52
N ASP A 25 1.37 0.00 10.58
CA ASP A 25 1.85 0.01 11.95
C ASP A 25 1.89 -1.39 12.58
N LEU A 26 1.33 -2.41 11.92
CA LEU A 26 1.43 -3.82 12.33
C LEU A 26 2.79 -4.45 12.00
N VAL A 27 3.64 -3.77 11.21
CA VAL A 27 5.01 -4.26 10.95
C VAL A 27 5.83 -4.15 12.26
N PRO A 28 6.39 -5.27 12.77
CA PRO A 28 7.10 -5.27 14.05
C PRO A 28 8.25 -4.29 14.16
N SER A 29 8.90 -3.98 13.03
CA SER A 29 10.08 -3.12 13.02
C SER A 29 9.78 -1.62 13.08
N ASN A 30 8.51 -1.20 12.95
CA ASN A 30 8.12 0.20 12.78
C ASN A 30 6.73 0.48 13.39
N GLU A 31 6.47 -0.08 14.58
CA GLU A 31 5.20 0.10 15.27
C GLU A 31 4.83 1.58 15.41
N ASN A 32 3.58 1.92 15.09
CA ASN A 32 3.00 3.27 15.18
C ASN A 32 3.69 4.37 14.36
N ARG A 33 4.71 4.05 13.55
CA ARG A 33 5.46 5.04 12.78
C ARG A 33 4.58 5.74 11.75
N SER A 34 3.72 5.00 11.05
CA SER A 34 2.87 5.53 9.98
C SER A 34 1.81 6.46 10.56
N SER A 35 1.14 6.05 11.63
CA SER A 35 0.19 6.91 12.34
C SER A 35 0.84 8.16 12.93
N LEU A 36 2.06 8.06 13.46
CA LEU A 36 2.80 9.23 13.99
C LEU A 36 3.14 10.23 12.88
N ILE A 37 3.67 9.75 11.75
CA ILE A 37 4.02 10.60 10.59
C ILE A 37 2.77 11.33 10.09
N THR A 38 1.68 10.60 9.86
CA THR A 38 0.40 11.17 9.43
C THR A 38 -0.14 12.19 10.43
N SER A 39 -0.09 11.88 11.73
CA SER A 39 -0.51 12.79 12.80
C SER A 39 0.31 14.09 12.80
N LEU A 40 1.63 14.02 12.63
CA LEU A 40 2.49 15.20 12.58
C LEU A 40 2.23 16.04 11.32
N ILE A 41 2.09 15.42 10.16
CA ILE A 41 1.72 16.12 8.90
C ILE A 41 0.40 16.88 9.08
N ASN A 42 -0.55 16.28 9.78
CA ASN A 42 -1.85 16.89 10.07
C ASN A 42 -1.73 18.03 11.08
N ALA A 43 -1.05 17.81 12.22
CA ALA A 43 -0.88 18.80 13.28
C ALA A 43 -0.18 20.08 12.79
N TYR A 44 0.84 19.92 11.96
CA TYR A 44 1.57 21.06 11.36
C TYR A 44 0.92 21.60 10.08
N ASN A 45 -0.23 21.05 9.66
CA ASN A 45 -0.93 21.44 8.43
C ASN A 45 -0.04 21.43 7.18
N LEU A 46 0.97 20.55 7.11
CA LEU A 46 1.93 20.52 6.00
C LEU A 46 1.23 20.19 4.67
N HIS A 47 0.16 19.40 4.73
CA HIS A 47 -0.69 19.06 3.59
C HIS A 47 -1.54 20.23 3.07
N LYS A 48 -1.64 21.35 3.82
CA LYS A 48 -2.40 22.56 3.45
C LYS A 48 -1.51 23.68 2.91
N LEU A 49 -0.20 23.48 2.83
CA LEU A 49 0.71 24.48 2.27
C LEU A 49 0.34 24.76 0.80
N PRO A 50 0.45 26.02 0.33
CA PRO A 50 -0.09 26.44 -0.97
C PRO A 50 0.54 25.72 -2.17
N ASN A 51 1.74 25.20 -2.01
CA ASN A 51 2.48 24.48 -3.05
C ASN A 51 2.45 22.95 -2.88
N VAL A 52 1.66 22.44 -1.93
CA VAL A 52 1.49 21.02 -1.65
C VAL A 52 0.18 20.52 -2.22
N GLN A 53 0.22 19.41 -2.95
CA GLN A 53 -0.95 18.69 -3.42
C GLN A 53 -0.92 17.27 -2.85
N LEU A 54 -2.04 16.83 -2.28
CA LEU A 54 -2.17 15.44 -1.84
C LEU A 54 -2.16 14.49 -3.03
N ILE A 55 -1.37 13.42 -2.93
CA ILE A 55 -1.31 12.35 -3.92
C ILE A 55 -2.39 11.33 -3.58
N ASN A 56 -3.35 11.15 -4.48
CA ASN A 56 -4.24 9.99 -4.42
C ASN A 56 -3.43 8.74 -4.79
N TYR A 57 -3.48 7.72 -3.94
CA TYR A 57 -2.77 6.47 -4.18
C TYR A 57 -3.73 5.30 -4.33
N ARG A 58 -3.30 4.31 -5.10
CA ARG A 58 -3.95 3.02 -5.19
C ARG A 58 -3.14 1.97 -4.44
N LYS A 59 -3.79 0.87 -4.06
CA LYS A 59 -3.12 -0.36 -3.65
C LYS A 59 -2.51 -1.03 -4.89
N CYS A 60 -1.29 -1.56 -4.77
CA CYS A 60 -0.69 -2.32 -5.86
C CYS A 60 -1.30 -3.73 -5.92
N ASN A 61 -1.33 -4.32 -7.11
CA ASN A 61 -1.77 -5.69 -7.29
C ASN A 61 -0.57 -6.62 -7.54
N LYS A 62 -0.82 -7.93 -7.66
CA LYS A 62 0.24 -8.91 -7.97
C LYS A 62 1.02 -8.57 -9.24
N GLN A 63 0.34 -8.08 -10.28
CA GLN A 63 0.96 -7.74 -11.57
C GLN A 63 1.98 -6.59 -11.43
N ASP A 64 1.76 -5.66 -10.51
CA ASP A 64 2.74 -4.63 -10.20
C ASP A 64 3.99 -5.20 -9.54
N LEU A 65 3.81 -6.08 -8.54
CA LEU A 65 4.91 -6.62 -7.76
C LEU A 65 5.82 -7.54 -8.59
N VAL A 66 5.24 -8.36 -9.47
CA VAL A 66 5.99 -9.29 -10.33
C VAL A 66 6.80 -8.61 -11.43
N LYS A 67 6.69 -7.28 -11.60
CA LYS A 67 7.61 -6.51 -12.45
C LYS A 67 9.06 -6.60 -11.97
N PHE A 68 9.25 -6.84 -10.67
CA PHE A 68 10.57 -7.08 -10.09
C PHE A 68 10.63 -8.42 -9.36
N HIS A 69 9.69 -8.66 -8.44
CA HIS A 69 9.71 -9.83 -7.56
C HIS A 69 9.34 -11.11 -8.29
N ASP A 70 9.81 -12.24 -7.76
CA ASP A 70 9.39 -13.54 -8.26
C ASP A 70 7.90 -13.80 -7.97
N LYS A 71 7.22 -14.48 -8.90
CA LYS A 71 5.79 -14.75 -8.80
C LYS A 71 5.44 -15.58 -7.55
N SER A 72 6.22 -16.62 -7.27
CA SER A 72 5.97 -17.49 -6.11
C SER A 72 6.15 -16.74 -4.78
N PHE A 73 7.13 -15.83 -4.73
CA PHE A 73 7.34 -14.95 -3.58
C PHE A 73 6.17 -13.97 -3.39
N VAL A 74 5.72 -13.32 -4.46
CA VAL A 74 4.55 -12.43 -4.43
C VAL A 74 3.29 -13.17 -4.01
N ASP A 75 3.06 -14.37 -4.54
CA ASP A 75 1.92 -15.20 -4.18
C ASP A 75 1.93 -15.55 -2.69
N PHE A 76 3.10 -15.79 -2.11
CA PHE A 76 3.24 -16.04 -0.67
C PHE A 76 2.98 -14.79 0.19
N LEU A 77 3.52 -13.64 -0.19
CA LEU A 77 3.33 -12.39 0.56
C LEU A 77 1.88 -11.93 0.55
N MET A 78 1.20 -12.10 -0.59
CA MET A 78 -0.18 -11.64 -0.80
C MET A 78 -1.24 -12.61 -0.28
N LYS A 79 -0.84 -13.77 0.26
CA LYS A 79 -1.74 -14.76 0.85
C LYS A 79 -2.43 -14.19 2.10
N GLU A 80 -3.74 -14.37 2.20
CA GLU A 80 -4.52 -14.09 3.42
C GLU A 80 -4.25 -15.16 4.49
N ARG A 81 -4.16 -14.74 5.75
CA ARG A 81 -3.77 -15.61 6.86
C ARG A 81 -4.76 -15.45 8.00
N LYS A 82 -5.98 -15.94 7.80
CA LYS A 82 -7.07 -15.87 8.80
C LYS A 82 -6.64 -16.25 10.22
N TYR A 83 -5.80 -17.28 10.36
CA TYR A 83 -5.27 -17.73 11.65
C TYR A 83 -4.55 -16.66 12.48
N ILE A 84 -3.94 -15.64 11.85
CA ILE A 84 -3.26 -14.53 12.53
C ILE A 84 -4.00 -13.20 12.32
N ASP A 85 -4.71 -13.07 11.20
CA ASP A 85 -5.48 -11.86 10.87
C ASP A 85 -6.68 -11.69 11.82
N ASP A 86 -7.32 -12.80 12.21
CA ASP A 86 -8.51 -12.82 13.07
C ASP A 86 -8.17 -12.78 14.59
N GLU A 87 -6.92 -13.03 14.98
CA GLU A 87 -6.46 -12.98 16.39
C GLU A 87 -6.36 -11.54 16.94
N LEU A 88 -6.39 -10.53 16.08
CA LEU A 88 -6.32 -9.13 16.52
C LEU A 88 -7.65 -8.71 17.17
N ASP A 89 -7.61 -8.37 18.46
CA ASP A 89 -8.76 -7.79 19.17
C ASP A 89 -9.10 -6.40 18.61
N HIS A 90 -10.38 -6.20 18.28
CA HIS A 90 -10.75 -5.46 17.07
C HIS A 90 -11.73 -4.31 17.30
N GLU A 91 -11.82 -3.69 18.48
CA GLU A 91 -12.65 -2.48 18.62
C GLU A 91 -12.13 -1.33 17.74
N LYS A 92 -10.84 -0.99 17.86
CA LYS A 92 -10.22 0.08 17.06
C LYS A 92 -10.27 -0.22 15.56
N PHE A 93 -10.06 -1.47 15.17
CA PHE A 93 -10.10 -1.88 13.77
C PHE A 93 -11.52 -1.83 13.20
N LYS A 94 -12.53 -2.32 13.93
CA LYS A 94 -13.94 -2.23 13.54
C LYS A 94 -14.34 -0.78 13.30
N SER A 95 -14.00 0.13 14.22
CA SER A 95 -14.27 1.56 14.05
C SER A 95 -13.57 2.17 12.82
N LEU A 96 -12.30 1.81 12.57
CA LEU A 96 -11.57 2.28 11.39
C LEU A 96 -12.16 1.75 10.08
N MET A 97 -12.63 0.50 10.09
CA MET A 97 -13.30 -0.13 8.95
C MET A 97 -14.65 0.53 8.66
N GLU A 98 -15.45 0.84 9.68
CA GLU A 98 -16.71 1.58 9.53
C GLU A 98 -16.47 2.98 8.96
N LEU A 99 -15.47 3.71 9.46
CA LEU A 99 -15.08 5.02 8.93
C LEU A 99 -14.64 4.94 7.46
N ALA A 100 -13.88 3.90 7.10
CA ALA A 100 -13.46 3.69 5.72
C ALA A 100 -14.65 3.39 4.79
N LYS A 101 -15.62 2.58 5.23
CA LYS A 101 -16.87 2.33 4.50
C LYS A 101 -17.67 3.62 4.28
N PHE A 102 -17.82 4.42 5.33
CA PHE A 102 -18.54 5.71 5.26
C PHE A 102 -17.88 6.69 4.30
N SER A 103 -16.55 6.84 4.35
CA SER A 103 -15.79 7.71 3.45
C SER A 103 -15.98 7.33 1.97
N LYS A 104 -15.99 6.03 1.65
CA LYS A 104 -16.24 5.53 0.28
C LYS A 104 -17.67 5.84 -0.19
N LYS A 105 -18.66 5.71 0.69
CA LYS A 105 -20.05 6.07 0.39
C LYS A 105 -20.16 7.57 0.04
N LEU A 106 -19.51 8.45 0.81
CA LEU A 106 -19.50 9.89 0.52
C LEU A 106 -18.82 10.25 -0.81
N THR A 107 -17.76 9.53 -1.20
CA THR A 107 -17.09 9.79 -2.48
C THR A 107 -17.96 9.36 -3.66
N ASN A 108 -18.66 8.22 -3.55
CA ASN A 108 -19.57 7.74 -4.59
C ASN A 108 -20.82 8.62 -4.72
N SER A 109 -21.33 9.19 -3.63
CA SER A 109 -22.44 10.15 -3.66
C SER A 109 -22.05 11.55 -4.16
N LYS A 110 -20.75 11.87 -4.27
CA LYS A 110 -20.27 13.15 -4.84
C LYS A 110 -19.99 13.07 -6.36
N THR A 111 -19.87 11.86 -6.91
CA THR A 111 -19.66 11.64 -8.35
C THR A 111 -20.94 11.55 -9.17
N SER A 112 -22.12 11.59 -8.54
CA SER A 112 -23.44 11.61 -9.21
C SER A 112 -24.00 13.02 -9.48
N ALA A 113 -23.17 14.08 -9.39
CA ALA A 113 -23.57 15.47 -9.64
C ALA A 113 -22.87 16.10 -10.86
N VAL A 114 -22.56 15.31 -11.90
CA VAL A 114 -22.23 15.81 -13.24
C VAL A 114 -22.79 14.83 -14.29
N ASP A 115 -23.86 15.28 -14.94
CA ASP A 115 -24.56 14.83 -16.17
C ASP A 115 -24.18 13.51 -16.87
N GLY A 116 -25.21 12.71 -17.16
CA GLY A 116 -25.25 11.77 -18.29
C GLY A 116 -25.84 10.41 -17.95
N GLU A 117 -27.10 10.21 -18.33
CA GLU A 117 -27.85 8.94 -18.27
C GLU A 117 -27.09 7.79 -18.95
N GLU A 118 -27.02 6.61 -18.32
CA GLU A 118 -27.19 5.29 -18.96
C GLU A 118 -27.16 4.14 -17.92
N GLU A 119 -28.34 3.51 -17.80
CA GLU A 119 -28.69 2.13 -17.41
C GLU A 119 -27.90 1.37 -16.33
N GLU A 120 -28.55 1.21 -15.17
CA GLU A 120 -28.23 0.25 -14.11
C GLU A 120 -28.53 -1.19 -14.58
N LYS A 121 -27.54 -2.09 -14.43
CA LYS A 121 -27.80 -3.52 -14.28
C LYS A 121 -27.56 -3.88 -12.82
N GLU A 122 -28.65 -4.20 -12.15
CA GLU A 122 -28.68 -4.79 -10.81
C GLU A 122 -28.06 -6.21 -10.87
N GLU A 123 -27.04 -6.48 -10.07
CA GLU A 123 -26.70 -7.84 -9.63
C GLU A 123 -27.01 -7.90 -8.14
N GLU A 124 -28.08 -8.63 -7.80
CA GLU A 124 -28.53 -8.93 -6.44
C GLU A 124 -27.58 -9.98 -5.82
N ASP A 125 -26.92 -9.62 -4.72
CA ASP A 125 -26.24 -10.58 -3.83
C ASP A 125 -27.27 -11.12 -2.82
N ASN A 126 -27.61 -12.42 -2.95
CA ASN A 126 -28.38 -13.16 -1.95
C ASN A 126 -27.43 -13.64 -0.84
N GLU A 127 -27.64 -13.14 0.38
CA GLU A 127 -27.10 -13.71 1.62
C GLU A 127 -28.07 -14.79 2.12
N GLU A 128 -27.67 -16.06 2.11
CA GLU A 128 -28.37 -17.13 2.82
C GLU A 128 -27.70 -17.38 4.17
N GLU A 129 -28.50 -17.27 5.22
CA GLU A 129 -28.22 -17.71 6.59
C GLU A 129 -28.29 -19.24 6.66
N GLU A 130 -27.27 -19.91 7.22
CA GLU A 130 -27.37 -21.32 7.58
C GLU A 130 -27.13 -21.52 9.09
N GLU A 131 -28.19 -22.01 9.74
CA GLU A 131 -28.25 -22.49 11.11
C GLU A 131 -27.53 -23.84 11.28
N GLU A 132 -26.97 -24.05 12.47
CA GLU A 132 -26.30 -25.28 12.89
C GLU A 132 -27.23 -26.51 12.91
N ASN A 133 -26.77 -27.65 12.38
CA ASN A 133 -27.07 -28.95 12.98
C ASN A 133 -25.99 -30.01 12.70
N SER A 134 -25.70 -30.75 13.76
CA SER A 134 -24.68 -31.79 13.89
C SER A 134 -25.02 -33.09 13.15
N ASP A 135 -24.07 -33.67 12.42
CA ASP A 135 -23.89 -35.13 12.41
C ASP A 135 -22.44 -35.53 12.11
N TYR A 136 -21.94 -36.47 12.90
CA TYR A 136 -20.57 -36.99 12.88
C TYR A 136 -20.41 -37.96 11.70
N SER A 137 -19.56 -37.61 10.73
CA SER A 137 -18.88 -38.61 9.91
C SER A 137 -17.43 -38.19 9.68
N PHE A 138 -16.54 -39.11 10.05
CA PHE A 138 -15.09 -38.98 10.04
C PHE A 138 -14.59 -39.27 8.63
N ASP A 139 -14.36 -38.21 7.84
CA ASP A 139 -13.59 -38.28 6.60
C ASP A 139 -12.22 -37.63 6.85
N GLU A 140 -11.18 -38.45 6.66
CA GLU A 140 -9.83 -38.30 7.20
C GLU A 140 -8.88 -37.46 6.31
N ASP A 141 -9.40 -36.57 5.45
CA ASP A 141 -8.59 -35.81 4.49
C ASP A 141 -8.95 -34.33 4.48
N GLN A 142 -8.18 -33.52 5.22
CA GLN A 142 -7.77 -32.12 4.97
C GLN A 142 -7.40 -31.39 6.26
N ASN A 143 -6.46 -31.94 7.03
CA ASN A 143 -5.80 -31.20 8.11
C ASN A 143 -4.53 -30.50 7.60
N GLU A 144 -4.67 -29.61 6.62
CA GLU A 144 -3.58 -28.71 6.17
C GLU A 144 -3.64 -27.37 6.94
N SER A 145 -3.93 -27.43 8.24
CA SER A 145 -4.04 -26.27 9.15
C SER A 145 -2.80 -26.06 10.05
N ALA A 146 -1.68 -26.74 9.79
CA ALA A 146 -0.53 -26.76 10.70
C ALA A 146 0.74 -26.13 10.09
N ALA A 147 1.19 -25.02 10.69
CA ALA A 147 2.52 -24.40 10.58
C ALA A 147 3.11 -24.28 9.16
N GLU A 148 3.13 -23.05 8.62
CA GLU A 148 3.89 -22.73 7.41
C GLU A 148 5.31 -23.34 7.49
N ASN A 149 5.68 -24.20 6.53
CA ASN A 149 6.92 -24.96 6.58
C ASN A 149 8.11 -24.02 6.85
N LEU A 150 8.76 -24.21 8.01
CA LEU A 150 9.82 -23.34 8.51
C LEU A 150 10.96 -23.19 7.50
N ASP A 151 11.27 -24.22 6.72
CA ASP A 151 12.32 -24.15 5.71
C ASP A 151 11.94 -23.26 4.53
N LYS A 152 10.66 -23.28 4.13
CA LYS A 152 10.13 -22.34 3.15
C LYS A 152 10.16 -20.91 3.67
N LEU A 153 9.80 -20.69 4.94
CA LEU A 153 9.90 -19.36 5.56
C LEU A 153 11.34 -18.84 5.57
N LYS A 154 12.31 -19.70 5.90
CA LYS A 154 13.74 -19.35 5.87
C LYS A 154 14.20 -18.97 4.46
N GLU A 155 13.76 -19.72 3.45
CA GLU A 155 14.07 -19.46 2.04
C GLU A 155 13.54 -18.09 1.59
N LEU A 156 12.28 -17.80 1.90
CA LEU A 156 11.63 -16.52 1.59
C LEU A 156 12.11 -15.37 2.48
N GLY A 157 12.94 -15.65 3.49
CA GLY A 157 13.44 -14.67 4.44
C GLY A 157 12.38 -14.12 5.37
N LEU A 158 11.32 -14.88 5.63
CA LEU A 158 10.19 -14.48 6.48
C LEU A 158 10.34 -14.97 7.93
N ILE A 159 11.59 -14.99 8.38
CA ILE A 159 12.03 -15.39 9.70
C ILE A 159 12.77 -14.22 10.35
N TYR A 160 12.89 -14.23 11.68
CA TYR A 160 13.63 -13.22 12.44
C TYR A 160 13.16 -11.78 12.18
N ASP A 161 13.94 -10.99 11.43
CA ASP A 161 13.72 -9.57 11.17
C ASP A 161 12.53 -9.29 10.24
N CYS A 162 12.13 -10.26 9.43
CA CYS A 162 10.99 -10.16 8.53
C CYS A 162 9.90 -11.19 8.89
N SER A 163 9.59 -11.33 10.19
CA SER A 163 8.58 -12.27 10.66
C SER A 163 7.18 -11.98 10.11
N ILE A 164 6.36 -13.02 10.01
CA ILE A 164 4.96 -12.85 9.62
C ILE A 164 4.19 -12.06 10.67
N PHE A 165 3.26 -11.22 10.20
CA PHE A 165 2.41 -10.37 11.02
C PHE A 165 1.01 -10.27 10.38
N PRO A 166 -0.02 -9.93 11.17
CA PRO A 166 -1.39 -9.81 10.67
C PRO A 166 -1.49 -8.79 9.51
N TYR A 167 -2.30 -9.11 8.52
CA TYR A 167 -2.59 -8.28 7.34
C TYR A 167 -1.34 -7.88 6.54
N MET A 168 -0.31 -8.75 6.52
CA MET A 168 0.91 -8.54 5.72
C MET A 168 0.61 -8.26 4.25
N ASN A 169 -0.38 -8.93 3.67
CA ASN A 169 -0.80 -8.69 2.28
C ASN A 169 -1.24 -7.23 2.08
N LYS A 170 -2.03 -6.66 3.01
CA LYS A 170 -2.47 -5.26 2.95
C LYS A 170 -1.30 -4.30 3.09
N TYR A 171 -0.36 -4.57 3.98
CA TYR A 171 0.88 -3.80 4.07
C TYR A 171 1.63 -3.77 2.73
N VAL A 172 1.86 -4.94 2.12
CA VAL A 172 2.56 -5.06 0.84
C VAL A 172 1.83 -4.28 -0.28
N GLU A 173 0.51 -4.40 -0.35
CA GLU A 173 -0.36 -3.65 -1.26
C GLU A 173 -0.20 -2.12 -1.13
N ILE A 174 -0.17 -1.62 0.12
CA ILE A 174 -0.08 -0.18 0.42
C ILE A 174 1.31 0.36 0.08
N ILE A 175 2.37 -0.34 0.48
CA ILE A 175 3.75 0.11 0.27
C ILE A 175 4.10 0.19 -1.20
N GLY A 176 3.83 -0.88 -1.97
CA GLY A 176 4.08 -0.86 -3.41
C GLY A 176 3.18 0.15 -4.13
N GLY A 177 1.90 0.19 -3.75
CA GLY A 177 0.91 1.07 -4.35
C GLY A 177 1.19 2.56 -4.13
N SER A 178 1.61 2.92 -2.91
CA SER A 178 1.95 4.30 -2.53
C SER A 178 3.15 4.82 -3.34
N THR A 179 4.23 4.05 -3.44
CA THR A 179 5.42 4.45 -4.22
C THR A 179 5.13 4.53 -5.71
N LEU A 180 4.38 3.58 -6.28
CA LEU A 180 3.96 3.66 -7.68
C LEU A 180 3.08 4.89 -7.97
N SER A 181 2.14 5.20 -7.08
CA SER A 181 1.27 6.36 -7.21
C SER A 181 2.04 7.68 -7.08
N ALA A 182 3.04 7.73 -6.21
CA ALA A 182 3.96 8.85 -6.09
C ALA A 182 4.75 9.07 -7.40
N CYS A 183 5.26 8.00 -8.01
CA CYS A 183 5.93 8.05 -9.31
C CYS A 183 4.99 8.50 -10.43
N ASP A 184 3.75 7.97 -10.46
CA ASP A 184 2.74 8.35 -11.44
C ASP A 184 2.36 9.84 -11.35
N TRP A 185 2.19 10.34 -10.12
CA TRP A 185 1.93 11.75 -9.89
C TRP A 185 3.08 12.62 -10.38
N LEU A 186 4.32 12.24 -10.08
CA LEU A 186 5.53 12.95 -10.53
C LEU A 186 5.60 12.99 -12.06
N ILE A 187 5.43 11.85 -12.72
CA ILE A 187 5.43 11.74 -14.18
C ILE A 187 4.34 12.65 -14.79
N ARG A 188 3.14 12.61 -14.23
CA ARG A 188 2.02 13.43 -14.72
C ARG A 188 2.34 14.91 -14.60
N LYS A 189 2.86 15.34 -13.45
CA LYS A 189 3.25 16.73 -13.21
C LYS A 189 4.39 17.19 -14.11
N TYR A 190 5.42 16.36 -14.26
CA TYR A 190 6.53 16.62 -15.18
C TYR A 190 6.04 16.86 -16.62
N LYS A 191 5.12 16.02 -17.12
CA LYS A 191 4.54 16.17 -18.46
C LYS A 191 3.75 17.47 -18.63
N LEU A 192 3.04 17.92 -17.59
CA LEU A 192 2.22 19.14 -17.62
C LEU A 192 3.05 20.42 -17.50
N GLU A 193 4.02 20.43 -16.59
CA GLU A 193 4.75 21.64 -16.18
C GLU A 193 6.04 21.87 -16.99
N ARG A 194 6.58 20.82 -17.63
CA ARG A 194 7.87 20.85 -18.35
C ARG A 194 8.97 21.49 -17.48
N ILE A 195 9.60 22.57 -17.95
CA ILE A 195 10.74 23.25 -17.29
C ILE A 195 10.26 24.37 -16.33
N LYS A 196 8.95 24.62 -16.24
CA LYS A 196 8.43 25.78 -15.48
C LYS A 196 8.48 25.59 -13.96
N SER A 197 8.46 24.35 -13.50
CA SER A 197 8.30 24.02 -12.09
C SER A 197 9.20 22.87 -11.66
N ARG A 198 9.80 23.00 -10.47
CA ARG A 198 10.50 21.92 -9.77
C ARG A 198 9.46 21.01 -9.12
N ILE A 199 9.43 19.75 -9.51
CA ILE A 199 8.45 18.77 -9.02
C ILE A 199 9.11 17.87 -7.98
N ILE A 200 8.50 17.80 -6.80
CA ILE A 200 8.95 16.93 -5.70
C ILE A 200 7.79 16.02 -5.35
N SER A 201 8.03 14.72 -5.22
CA SER A 201 7.05 13.76 -4.70
C SER A 201 7.60 13.11 -3.44
N ILE A 202 6.81 13.11 -2.37
CA ILE A 202 7.22 12.65 -1.05
C ILE A 202 6.32 11.48 -0.63
N ASN A 203 6.94 10.32 -0.41
CA ASN A 203 6.32 9.15 0.22
C ASN A 203 7.15 8.72 1.43
N TRP A 204 6.69 9.03 2.65
CA TRP A 204 7.38 8.67 3.89
C TRP A 204 7.20 7.20 4.30
N PHE A 205 6.26 6.50 3.68
CA PHE A 205 5.85 5.15 4.07
C PHE A 205 6.63 4.06 3.33
N GLY A 206 7.15 4.38 2.14
CA GLY A 206 7.98 3.49 1.32
C GLY A 206 9.46 3.50 1.72
N GLY A 207 10.33 3.22 0.73
CA GLY A 207 11.78 3.21 0.93
C GLY A 207 12.32 1.86 1.43
N ARG A 208 11.61 0.77 1.15
CA ARG A 208 12.01 -0.59 1.50
C ARG A 208 13.04 -1.08 0.49
N HIS A 209 14.31 -0.98 0.87
CA HIS A 209 15.45 -1.15 -0.05
C HIS A 209 16.21 -2.47 0.08
N HIS A 210 16.03 -3.19 1.19
CA HIS A 210 16.76 -4.44 1.47
C HIS A 210 16.11 -5.68 0.84
N ALA A 211 14.84 -5.62 0.47
CA ALA A 211 14.14 -6.75 -0.12
C ALA A 211 14.77 -7.15 -1.47
N GLN A 212 14.97 -8.44 -1.64
CA GLN A 212 15.50 -9.04 -2.86
C GLN A 212 14.35 -9.52 -3.77
N LYS A 213 14.70 -10.04 -4.95
CA LYS A 213 13.71 -10.53 -5.92
C LYS A 213 12.82 -11.65 -5.35
N THR A 214 13.40 -12.59 -4.61
CA THR A 214 12.74 -13.80 -4.08
C THR A 214 12.65 -13.85 -2.56
N LYS A 215 13.16 -12.83 -1.86
CA LYS A 215 13.43 -12.92 -0.42
C LYS A 215 13.26 -11.58 0.30
N ALA A 216 12.57 -11.60 1.43
CA ALA A 216 12.50 -10.50 2.39
C ALA A 216 13.81 -10.40 3.20
N SER A 217 14.19 -9.18 3.58
CA SER A 217 15.43 -8.94 4.34
C SER A 217 15.41 -7.55 4.96
N GLY A 218 16.01 -7.37 6.13
CA GLY A 218 16.23 -6.05 6.73
C GLY A 218 14.94 -5.27 6.92
N PHE A 219 13.91 -5.93 7.46
CA PHE A 219 12.56 -5.38 7.63
C PHE A 219 11.82 -5.00 6.33
N CYS A 220 12.35 -5.40 5.17
CA CYS A 220 11.80 -5.09 3.85
C CYS A 220 11.21 -6.36 3.24
N TYR A 221 9.89 -6.39 3.07
CA TYR A 221 9.14 -7.51 2.47
C TYR A 221 9.07 -7.39 0.94
N ILE A 222 8.97 -6.17 0.43
CA ILE A 222 9.06 -5.85 -1.00
C ILE A 222 10.05 -4.72 -1.22
N ASN A 223 10.51 -4.57 -2.47
CA ASN A 223 11.40 -3.50 -2.89
C ASN A 223 10.61 -2.46 -3.70
N ASP A 224 9.88 -1.60 -3.00
CA ASP A 224 9.07 -0.56 -3.65
C ASP A 224 9.92 0.46 -4.40
N ILE A 225 11.17 0.66 -3.99
CA ILE A 225 12.13 1.54 -4.69
C ILE A 225 12.40 1.00 -6.09
N VAL A 226 12.72 -0.29 -6.24
CA VAL A 226 12.98 -0.88 -7.55
C VAL A 226 11.73 -0.79 -8.43
N LEU A 227 10.54 -1.05 -7.87
CA LEU A 227 9.27 -0.87 -8.59
C LEU A 227 9.07 0.58 -9.06
N GLY A 228 9.36 1.55 -8.18
CA GLY A 228 9.33 2.98 -8.50
C GLY A 228 10.33 3.38 -9.58
N ILE A 229 11.56 2.90 -9.52
CA ILE A 229 12.60 3.15 -10.53
C ILE A 229 12.18 2.57 -11.88
N LEU A 230 11.69 1.32 -11.91
CA LEU A 230 11.17 0.69 -13.13
C LEU A 230 10.01 1.50 -13.71
N ARG A 231 9.14 2.06 -12.86
CA ARG A 231 8.07 2.95 -13.30
C ARG A 231 8.59 4.26 -13.88
N LEU A 232 9.53 4.94 -13.21
CA LEU A 232 10.12 6.19 -13.70
C LEU A 232 10.90 5.99 -15.00
N ARG A 233 11.58 4.85 -15.15
CA ARG A 233 12.30 4.46 -16.37
C ARG A 233 11.42 4.28 -17.60
N SER A 234 10.09 4.17 -17.45
CA SER A 234 9.19 4.18 -18.60
C SER A 234 9.05 5.57 -19.24
N VAL A 235 9.63 6.61 -18.64
CA VAL A 235 9.55 8.02 -19.11
C VAL A 235 10.91 8.71 -19.11
N PHE A 236 11.77 8.42 -18.13
CA PHE A 236 13.08 9.05 -17.99
C PHE A 236 14.21 8.08 -18.31
N ASP A 237 15.17 8.52 -19.13
CA ASP A 237 16.28 7.65 -19.59
C ASP A 237 17.25 7.29 -18.47
N LYS A 238 17.47 8.21 -17.54
CA LYS A 238 18.44 8.09 -16.45
C LYS A 238 17.76 8.40 -15.12
N ILE A 239 17.98 7.50 -14.17
CA ILE A 239 17.53 7.63 -12.79
C ILE A 239 18.77 7.52 -11.91
N ILE A 240 18.91 8.46 -10.97
CA ILE A 240 19.89 8.39 -9.90
C ILE A 240 19.13 8.02 -8.63
N TRP A 241 19.59 6.97 -7.96
CA TRP A 241 19.08 6.58 -6.66
C TRP A 241 20.15 6.88 -5.61
N CYS A 242 19.77 7.65 -4.59
CA CYS A 242 20.63 8.02 -3.48
C CYS A 242 20.04 7.42 -2.21
N ILE A 243 20.92 6.89 -1.35
CA ILE A 243 20.55 6.42 -0.02
C ILE A 243 21.50 7.00 1.02
N GLN A 244 20.92 7.42 2.14
CA GLN A 244 21.67 7.75 3.33
C GLN A 244 21.54 6.59 4.32
N CYS A 245 22.61 5.81 4.48
CA CYS A 245 22.73 4.87 5.59
C CYS A 245 23.26 5.63 6.80
N PHE A 246 22.58 5.52 7.94
CA PHE A 246 23.06 5.99 9.24
C PHE A 246 23.54 4.80 10.06
#